data_AF-A0A2E1W8C7-F1
#
_entry.id   AF-A0A2E1W8C7-F1
#
_cell.length_a   1.000
_cell.length_b   1.000
_cell.length_c   1.000
_cell.angle_alpha   90.00
_cell.angle_beta   90.00
_cell.angle_gamma   90.00
#
_symmetry.space_group_name_H-M   'P 1'
#
loop_
_entity.id
_entity.type
_entity.pdbx_description
1 polymer ?
#
loop_
_entity_poly.entity_id
_entity_poly.type
_entity_poly.pdbx_seq_one_letter_code
_entity_poly.pdbx_strand_id
1 'polypeptide(L)'
;MKDNKKSEETLLEFKKSLFYGERNNLFFKFLGGDKYSEKEFAQFLENLLNILASNLDANNFDSLKEFVFQAQIKGYKPLEQPDRYVYEDFPWTKFSKKLSESKLSMISTGGLFCKDDDPMDPPGMTQQEAIKNIGKIFRSPVILSSIPNNTLRKNLVIRQPGYDISAALTDPNVVFPYEILTKLKNNNLIKSVTDNFYSFVGACSQSNLIKKAAPQWVDIMISQKVDGVLLVPA
;
A
#
# COMPACT_ATOMS: atom_id res chain seq x y z
N MET A 1 -20.36 38.03 3.42
CA MET A 1 -19.32 37.02 3.70
C MET A 1 -19.76 36.25 4.92
N LYS A 2 -20.17 34.98 4.78
CA LYS A 2 -20.44 34.13 5.94
C LYS A 2 -19.09 33.61 6.41
N ASP A 3 -18.64 34.08 7.58
CA ASP A 3 -17.51 33.51 8.29
C ASP A 3 -17.82 32.05 8.58
N ASN A 4 -17.24 31.18 7.76
CA ASN A 4 -17.28 29.74 7.95
C ASN A 4 -16.27 29.43 9.07
N LYS A 5 -16.62 29.75 10.33
CA LYS A 5 -15.89 29.23 11.49
C LYS A 5 -15.94 27.71 11.39
N LYS A 6 -14.86 27.09 10.93
CA LYS A 6 -14.69 25.65 10.95
C LYS A 6 -14.85 25.26 12.42
N SER A 7 -15.94 24.55 12.74
CA SER A 7 -16.17 24.07 14.11
C SER A 7 -14.98 23.23 14.55
N GLU A 8 -14.63 23.32 15.83
CA GLU A 8 -13.58 22.49 16.40
C GLU A 8 -13.94 21.01 16.19
N GLU A 9 -12.96 20.22 15.80
CA GLU A 9 -13.13 18.79 15.56
C GLU A 9 -13.35 18.05 16.88
N THR A 10 -14.39 17.23 16.93
CA THR A 10 -14.66 16.33 18.05
C THR A 10 -13.76 15.09 18.03
N LEU A 11 -13.59 14.43 19.18
CA LEU A 11 -12.80 13.19 19.26
C LEU A 11 -13.34 12.09 18.33
N LEU A 12 -14.67 11.99 18.20
CA LEU A 12 -15.32 11.05 17.29
C LEU A 12 -15.02 11.37 15.81
N GLU A 13 -15.04 12.64 15.42
CA GLU A 13 -14.66 13.07 14.07
C GLU A 13 -13.18 12.76 13.79
N PHE A 14 -12.29 13.05 14.74
CA PHE A 14 -10.88 12.68 14.66
C PHE A 14 -10.71 11.16 14.47
N LYS A 15 -11.35 10.34 15.31
CA LYS A 15 -11.33 8.88 15.20
C LYS A 15 -11.78 8.40 13.82
N LYS A 16 -12.94 8.86 13.35
CA LYS A 16 -13.49 8.46 12.05
C LYS A 16 -12.58 8.85 10.89
N SER A 17 -11.88 9.97 11.02
CA SER A 17 -10.93 10.43 10.00
C SER A 17 -9.78 9.44 9.73
N LEU A 18 -9.46 8.54 10.67
CA LEU A 18 -8.40 7.54 10.52
C LEU A 18 -8.78 6.38 9.60
N PHE A 19 -10.08 6.06 9.42
CA PHE A 19 -10.49 4.91 8.61
C PHE A 19 -10.44 5.21 7.11
N TYR A 20 -11.18 6.23 6.68
CA TYR A 20 -11.15 6.89 5.37
C TYR A 20 -11.72 8.30 5.58
N GLY A 21 -10.94 9.36 5.34
CA GLY A 21 -11.37 10.74 5.63
C GLY A 21 -10.31 11.80 5.30
N GLU A 22 -10.42 12.99 5.92
CA GLU A 22 -9.50 14.12 5.67
C GLU A 22 -8.03 13.79 5.98
N ARG A 23 -7.77 12.78 6.82
CA ARG A 23 -6.42 12.31 7.17
C ARG A 23 -6.17 10.97 6.48
N ASN A 24 -5.41 10.97 5.39
CA ASN A 24 -4.95 9.76 4.70
C ASN A 24 -3.85 9.00 5.49
N ASN A 25 -3.96 8.97 6.82
CA ASN A 25 -3.02 8.30 7.71
C ASN A 25 -3.58 6.93 8.08
N LEU A 26 -3.27 5.92 7.25
CA LEU A 26 -3.79 4.58 7.42
C LEU A 26 -3.01 3.72 8.44
N PHE A 27 -1.91 4.22 9.01
CA PHE A 27 -1.14 3.46 10.02
C PHE A 27 -2.01 3.10 11.23
N PHE A 28 -2.97 3.96 11.57
CA PHE A 28 -3.91 3.76 12.68
C PHE A 28 -5.35 3.52 12.21
N LYS A 29 -5.53 3.12 10.94
CA LYS A 29 -6.85 2.84 10.36
C LYS A 29 -7.70 1.89 11.21
N PHE A 30 -7.04 0.91 11.83
CA PHE A 30 -7.66 -0.09 12.68
C PHE A 30 -8.43 0.49 13.88
N LEU A 31 -8.11 1.72 14.31
CA LEU A 31 -8.81 2.45 15.37
C LEU A 31 -10.06 3.18 14.87
N GLY A 32 -10.09 3.55 13.59
CA GLY A 32 -11.16 4.39 13.04
C GLY A 32 -12.49 3.67 12.87
N GLY A 33 -12.47 2.34 12.67
CA GLY A 33 -13.66 1.51 12.47
C GLY A 33 -14.50 1.27 13.73
N ASP A 34 -15.55 0.47 13.59
CA ASP A 34 -16.57 0.25 14.62
C ASP A 34 -16.13 -0.64 15.79
N LYS A 35 -14.98 -1.31 15.68
CA LYS A 35 -14.45 -2.20 16.74
C LYS A 35 -13.86 -1.47 17.94
N TYR A 36 -13.67 -0.17 17.81
CA TYR A 36 -13.28 0.71 18.90
C TYR A 36 -14.45 1.66 19.16
N SER A 37 -14.99 1.64 20.37
CA SER A 37 -15.82 2.73 20.86
C SER A 37 -14.99 4.01 21.00
N GLU A 38 -15.65 5.16 21.10
CA GLU A 38 -14.97 6.43 21.37
C GLU A 38 -14.18 6.39 22.69
N LYS A 39 -14.73 5.74 23.72
CA LYS A 39 -14.06 5.53 25.01
C LYS A 39 -12.79 4.68 24.88
N GLU A 40 -12.85 3.57 24.16
CA GLU A 40 -11.68 2.71 23.95
C GLU A 40 -10.60 3.41 23.11
N PHE A 41 -11.02 4.24 22.16
CA PHE A 41 -10.09 5.08 21.39
C PHE A 41 -9.40 6.11 22.29
N ALA A 42 -10.14 6.80 23.17
CA ALA A 42 -9.55 7.71 24.16
C ALA A 42 -8.54 6.99 25.06
N GLN A 43 -8.90 5.80 25.58
CA GLN A 43 -8.01 5.00 26.41
C GLN A 43 -6.76 4.55 25.66
N PHE A 44 -6.90 4.23 24.37
CA PHE A 44 -5.76 3.91 23.53
C PHE A 44 -4.78 5.08 23.44
N LEU A 45 -5.28 6.30 23.21
CA LEU A 45 -4.43 7.51 23.14
C LEU A 45 -3.74 7.80 24.48
N GLU A 46 -4.45 7.69 25.60
CA GLU A 46 -3.88 7.87 26.93
C GLU A 46 -2.75 6.86 27.19
N ASN A 47 -3.01 5.58 26.93
CA ASN A 47 -2.01 4.51 27.12
C ASN A 47 -0.81 4.69 26.19
N LEU A 48 -1.04 5.12 24.94
CA LEU A 48 0.02 5.42 23.99
C LEU A 48 0.95 6.52 24.52
N LEU A 49 0.38 7.61 25.06
CA LEU A 49 1.16 8.71 25.65
C LEU A 49 1.96 8.25 26.89
N ASN A 50 1.35 7.44 27.76
CA ASN A 50 2.02 6.91 28.95
C ASN A 50 3.20 6.00 28.60
N ILE A 51 3.03 5.13 27.60
CA ILE A 51 4.09 4.24 27.12
C ILE A 51 5.20 5.06 26.45
N LEU A 52 4.86 6.07 25.65
CA LEU A 52 5.84 6.95 25.04
C LEU A 52 6.69 7.68 26.09
N ALA A 53 6.06 8.26 27.10
CA ALA A 53 6.78 8.94 28.19
C ALA A 53 7.77 7.98 28.89
N SER A 54 7.32 6.76 29.20
CA SER A 54 8.16 5.76 29.88
C SER A 54 9.33 5.26 29.01
N ASN A 55 9.11 5.12 27.70
CA ASN A 55 10.09 4.57 26.77
C ASN A 55 11.14 5.58 26.31
N LEU A 56 10.81 6.87 26.29
CA LEU A 56 11.75 7.93 25.93
C LEU A 56 12.94 7.95 26.89
N ASP A 57 12.68 7.83 28.20
CA ASP A 57 13.73 7.80 29.22
C ASP A 57 14.59 6.53 29.13
N ALA A 58 13.97 5.40 28.76
CA ALA A 58 14.63 4.09 28.67
C ALA A 58 15.33 3.84 27.32
N ASN A 59 15.08 4.67 26.30
CA ASN A 59 15.45 4.44 24.90
C ASN A 59 15.11 3.00 24.41
N ASN A 60 13.98 2.47 24.87
CA ASN A 60 13.49 1.14 24.52
C ASN A 60 12.02 1.24 24.10
N PHE A 61 11.71 0.82 22.88
CA PHE A 61 10.38 0.95 22.29
C PHE A 61 9.63 -0.39 22.13
N ASP A 62 10.11 -1.47 22.75
CA ASP A 62 9.50 -2.79 22.55
C ASP A 62 8.09 -2.87 23.13
N SER A 63 7.85 -2.24 24.29
CA SER A 63 6.51 -2.14 24.88
C SER A 63 5.55 -1.33 24.00
N LEU A 64 6.06 -0.31 23.29
CA LEU A 64 5.28 0.48 22.33
C LEU A 64 4.89 -0.37 21.12
N LYS A 65 5.83 -1.14 20.56
CA LYS A 65 5.56 -2.04 19.43
C LYS A 65 4.50 -3.06 19.82
N GLU A 66 4.66 -3.73 20.96
CA GLU A 66 3.72 -4.74 21.44
C GLU A 66 2.32 -4.13 21.65
N PHE A 67 2.23 -2.97 22.27
CA PHE A 67 0.96 -2.29 22.50
C PHE A 67 0.22 -1.96 21.19
N VAL A 68 0.92 -1.39 20.20
CA VAL A 68 0.33 -1.10 18.89
C VAL A 68 -0.07 -2.39 18.17
N PHE A 69 0.76 -3.43 18.23
CA PHE A 69 0.49 -4.71 17.58
C PHE A 69 -0.77 -5.39 18.15
N GLN A 70 -0.94 -5.42 19.47
CA GLN A 70 -2.15 -5.96 20.09
C GLN A 70 -3.41 -5.16 19.71
N ALA A 71 -3.28 -3.84 19.63
CA ALA A 71 -4.38 -2.98 19.19
C ALA A 71 -4.75 -3.24 17.71
N GLN A 72 -3.77 -3.50 16.85
CA GLN A 72 -4.00 -3.92 15.46
C GLN A 72 -4.71 -5.28 15.39
N ILE A 73 -4.29 -6.28 16.17
CA ILE A 73 -4.96 -7.58 16.25
C ILE A 73 -6.45 -7.38 16.56
N LYS A 74 -6.78 -6.59 17.59
CA LYS A 74 -8.18 -6.27 17.92
C LYS A 74 -8.90 -5.57 16.76
N GLY A 75 -8.28 -4.54 16.17
CA GLY A 75 -8.91 -3.75 15.11
C GLY A 75 -9.13 -4.52 13.80
N TYR A 76 -8.28 -5.52 13.51
CA TYR A 76 -8.39 -6.33 12.29
C TYR A 76 -9.06 -7.69 12.48
N LYS A 77 -9.20 -8.20 13.71
CA LYS A 77 -9.87 -9.49 14.00
C LYS A 77 -11.25 -9.56 13.33
N PRO A 78 -11.51 -10.49 12.39
CA PRO A 78 -12.81 -10.57 11.70
C PRO A 78 -13.98 -10.62 12.67
N LEU A 79 -15.12 -10.03 12.28
CA LEU A 79 -16.36 -10.21 13.03
C LEU A 79 -16.81 -11.67 12.87
N GLU A 80 -17.63 -12.19 13.78
CA GLU A 80 -18.12 -13.57 13.73
C GLU A 80 -19.03 -13.87 12.52
N GLN A 81 -19.37 -12.85 11.73
CA GLN A 81 -20.10 -13.00 10.47
C GLN A 81 -19.14 -13.44 9.37
N PRO A 82 -19.59 -14.27 8.41
CA PRO A 82 -18.76 -14.69 7.29
C PRO A 82 -18.24 -13.48 6.54
N ASP A 83 -16.95 -13.50 6.19
CA ASP A 83 -16.34 -12.45 5.40
C ASP A 83 -17.14 -12.24 4.11
N ARG A 84 -17.28 -10.97 3.69
CA ARG A 84 -17.97 -10.62 2.45
C ARG A 84 -17.33 -11.28 1.21
N TYR A 85 -16.06 -11.67 1.32
CA TYR A 85 -15.26 -12.27 0.27
C TYR A 85 -14.74 -13.64 0.74
N VAL A 86 -15.57 -14.67 0.60
CA VAL A 86 -15.17 -16.06 0.77
C VAL A 86 -14.75 -16.59 -0.60
N TYR A 87 -13.54 -17.14 -0.68
CA TYR A 87 -13.04 -17.81 -1.88
C TYR A 87 -13.00 -19.32 -1.58
N GLU A 88 -13.63 -20.13 -2.42
CA GLU A 88 -13.70 -21.59 -2.24
C GLU A 88 -12.35 -22.28 -2.47
N ASP A 89 -11.48 -21.65 -3.25
CA ASP A 89 -10.14 -22.13 -3.55
C ASP A 89 -9.15 -20.95 -3.58
N PHE A 90 -7.87 -21.26 -3.46
CA PHE A 90 -6.78 -20.30 -3.61
C PHE A 90 -5.92 -20.73 -4.81
N PRO A 91 -5.62 -19.84 -5.76
CA PRO A 91 -4.77 -20.16 -6.90
C PRO A 91 -3.30 -20.28 -6.48
N TRP A 92 -2.97 -21.33 -5.72
CA TRP A 92 -1.63 -21.59 -5.23
C TRP A 92 -0.93 -22.60 -6.14
N THR A 93 0.06 -22.12 -6.88
CA THR A 93 1.00 -22.98 -7.59
C THR A 93 2.33 -22.95 -6.85
N LYS A 94 2.79 -24.11 -6.38
CA LYS A 94 4.09 -24.22 -5.71
C LYS A 94 5.21 -23.80 -6.68
N PHE A 95 6.00 -22.82 -6.28
CA PHE A 95 7.22 -22.44 -7.00
C PHE A 95 8.29 -23.51 -6.80
N SER A 96 8.61 -24.27 -7.84
CA SER A 96 9.49 -25.46 -7.76
C SER A 96 10.90 -25.23 -8.31
N LYS A 97 11.11 -24.17 -9.09
CA LYS A 97 12.40 -23.86 -9.69
C LYS A 97 13.36 -23.26 -8.66
N LYS A 98 14.64 -23.60 -8.73
CA LYS A 98 15.67 -22.95 -7.89
C LYS A 98 15.75 -21.47 -8.25
N LEU A 99 15.73 -20.59 -7.25
CA LEU A 99 15.78 -19.13 -7.46
C LEU A 99 16.98 -18.72 -8.31
N SER A 100 18.15 -19.30 -8.08
CA SER A 100 19.39 -19.07 -8.84
C SER A 100 19.29 -19.41 -10.33
N GLU A 101 18.25 -20.13 -10.76
CA GLU A 101 17.96 -20.50 -12.15
C GLU A 101 16.73 -19.77 -12.72
N SER A 102 16.06 -18.97 -11.89
CA SER A 102 14.78 -18.34 -12.18
C SER A 102 14.90 -16.91 -12.70
N LYS A 103 14.09 -16.58 -13.70
CA LYS A 103 13.80 -15.20 -14.13
C LYS A 103 12.57 -14.70 -13.40
N LEU A 104 12.69 -13.60 -12.65
CA LEU A 104 11.58 -13.04 -11.88
C LEU A 104 11.09 -11.71 -12.45
N SER A 105 9.83 -11.36 -12.16
CA SER A 105 9.28 -10.01 -12.31
C SER A 105 8.61 -9.54 -11.02
N MET A 106 8.06 -8.33 -11.03
CA MET A 106 7.39 -7.72 -9.90
C MET A 106 6.19 -6.89 -10.36
N ILE A 107 5.08 -7.00 -9.64
CA ILE A 107 3.92 -6.12 -9.76
C ILE A 107 3.60 -5.56 -8.37
N SER A 108 3.59 -4.23 -8.24
CA SER A 108 3.28 -3.53 -6.99
C SER A 108 1.98 -2.75 -7.07
N THR A 109 1.19 -2.75 -5.99
CA THR A 109 0.00 -1.88 -5.85
C THR A 109 0.34 -0.47 -5.34
N GLY A 110 1.63 -0.14 -5.23
CA GLY A 110 2.14 1.08 -4.61
C GLY A 110 1.87 2.38 -5.36
N GLY A 111 1.44 2.32 -6.63
CA GLY A 111 1.18 3.51 -7.46
C GLY A 111 2.45 4.22 -7.93
N LEU A 112 3.47 3.46 -8.33
CA LEU A 112 4.73 4.00 -8.84
C LEU A 112 4.73 4.07 -10.37
N PHE A 113 5.44 5.05 -10.91
CA PHE A 113 5.59 5.23 -12.35
C PHE A 113 6.83 6.06 -12.68
N CYS A 114 7.27 6.04 -13.94
CA CYS A 114 8.35 6.89 -14.41
C CYS A 114 7.86 8.34 -14.51
N LYS A 115 8.69 9.31 -14.13
CA LYS A 115 8.33 10.75 -14.15
C LYS A 115 7.68 11.25 -15.44
N ASP A 116 8.09 10.67 -16.58
CA ASP A 116 7.64 11.06 -17.91
C ASP A 116 6.49 10.18 -18.46
N ASP A 117 5.94 9.27 -17.63
CA ASP A 117 4.86 8.32 -17.97
C ASP A 117 3.83 8.23 -16.82
N ASP A 118 3.18 9.37 -16.53
CA ASP A 118 2.17 9.45 -15.47
C ASP A 118 0.87 8.74 -15.89
N PRO A 119 0.45 7.67 -15.17
CA PRO A 119 -0.72 6.89 -15.54
C PRO A 119 -2.06 7.56 -15.17
N MET A 120 -2.03 8.71 -14.48
CA MET A 120 -3.23 9.38 -14.01
C MET A 120 -3.82 10.33 -15.05
N ASP A 121 -5.14 10.52 -14.99
CA ASP A 121 -5.88 11.48 -15.83
C ASP A 121 -6.61 12.55 -14.98
N PRO A 122 -6.19 13.83 -15.05
CA PRO A 122 -5.07 14.34 -15.84
C PRO A 122 -3.70 13.97 -15.24
N PRO A 123 -2.63 13.94 -16.07
CA PRO A 123 -1.28 13.70 -15.59
C PRO A 123 -0.77 14.89 -14.77
N GLY A 124 0.21 14.64 -13.89
CA GLY A 124 0.89 15.69 -13.13
C GLY A 124 0.13 16.19 -11.89
N MET A 125 -1.00 15.57 -11.54
CA MET A 125 -1.70 15.91 -10.29
C MET A 125 -0.80 15.73 -9.06
N THR A 126 -1.03 16.49 -8.01
CA THR A 126 -0.36 16.30 -6.72
C THR A 126 -0.96 15.12 -5.96
N GLN A 127 -0.25 14.60 -4.95
CA GLN A 127 -0.80 13.58 -4.06
C GLN A 127 -2.09 14.05 -3.37
N GLN A 128 -2.17 15.33 -2.96
CA GLN A 128 -3.38 15.87 -2.32
C GLN A 128 -4.56 15.93 -3.29
N GLU A 129 -4.32 16.31 -4.55
CA GLU A 129 -5.36 16.26 -5.59
C GLU A 129 -5.80 14.83 -5.89
N ALA A 130 -4.87 13.87 -5.92
CA ALA A 130 -5.21 12.47 -6.06
C ALA A 130 -6.11 11.99 -4.92
N ILE A 131 -5.79 12.33 -3.66
CA ILE A 131 -6.61 11.98 -2.49
C ILE A 131 -8.02 12.57 -2.62
N LYS A 132 -8.12 13.87 -2.96
CA LYS A 132 -9.41 14.54 -3.17
C LYS A 132 -10.23 13.91 -4.30
N ASN A 133 -9.56 13.39 -5.32
CA ASN A 133 -10.17 12.78 -6.50
C ASN A 133 -10.20 11.24 -6.46
N ILE A 134 -9.99 10.60 -5.30
CA ILE A 134 -9.92 9.13 -5.19
C ILE A 134 -11.15 8.44 -5.78
N GLY A 135 -12.34 9.04 -5.64
CA GLY A 135 -13.57 8.50 -6.20
C GLY A 135 -13.63 8.51 -7.73
N LYS A 136 -12.92 9.42 -8.40
CA LYS A 136 -12.73 9.41 -9.87
C LYS A 136 -11.71 8.32 -10.23
N ILE A 137 -10.55 8.32 -9.55
CA ILE A 137 -9.46 7.37 -9.78
C ILE A 137 -9.94 5.92 -9.64
N PHE A 138 -10.77 5.63 -8.64
CA PHE A 138 -11.35 4.29 -8.42
C PHE A 138 -12.18 3.79 -9.62
N ARG A 139 -12.81 4.72 -10.36
CA ARG A 139 -13.66 4.45 -11.53
C ARG A 139 -12.90 4.53 -12.85
N SER A 140 -11.68 5.05 -12.85
CA SER A 140 -10.81 5.11 -14.03
C SER A 140 -10.33 3.71 -14.46
N PRO A 141 -9.85 3.57 -15.71
CA PRO A 141 -9.13 2.36 -16.13
C PRO A 141 -7.95 2.06 -15.21
N VAL A 142 -7.69 0.77 -14.96
CA VAL A 142 -6.53 0.33 -14.18
C VAL A 142 -5.33 0.23 -15.12
N ILE A 143 -4.40 1.17 -14.99
CA ILE A 143 -3.22 1.27 -15.85
C ILE A 143 -2.03 0.61 -15.14
N LEU A 144 -1.32 -0.25 -15.87
CA LEU A 144 -0.06 -0.84 -15.42
C LEU A 144 1.10 0.01 -15.91
N SER A 145 1.77 0.69 -15.00
CA SER A 145 3.00 1.43 -15.29
C SER A 145 4.16 0.45 -15.50
N SER A 146 4.90 0.64 -16.59
CA SER A 146 6.11 -0.13 -16.92
C SER A 146 7.34 0.69 -16.55
N ILE A 147 8.11 0.21 -15.57
CA ILE A 147 9.25 0.93 -15.02
C ILE A 147 10.53 0.14 -15.36
N PRO A 148 11.44 0.66 -16.19
CA PRO A 148 12.71 -0.01 -16.47
C PRO A 148 13.45 -0.42 -15.20
N ASN A 149 14.01 -1.63 -15.17
CA ASN A 149 14.63 -2.20 -13.96
C ASN A 149 15.89 -1.46 -13.48
N ASN A 150 16.39 -0.53 -14.30
CA ASN A 150 17.52 0.36 -14.04
C ASN A 150 17.09 1.81 -13.78
N THR A 151 15.79 2.06 -13.57
CA THR A 151 15.26 3.39 -13.24
C THR A 151 15.93 3.93 -11.98
N LEU A 152 16.50 5.12 -12.09
CA LEU A 152 17.07 5.85 -10.95
C LEU A 152 15.95 6.37 -10.06
N ARG A 153 16.14 6.35 -8.72
CA ARG A 153 15.14 6.85 -7.75
C ARG A 153 14.60 8.24 -8.09
N LYS A 154 15.45 9.16 -8.58
CA LYS A 154 15.06 10.53 -8.97
C LYS A 154 14.05 10.62 -10.14
N ASN A 155 13.94 9.54 -10.93
CA ASN A 155 13.02 9.42 -12.06
C ASN A 155 11.77 8.61 -11.70
N LEU A 156 11.70 8.07 -10.48
CA LEU A 156 10.56 7.33 -9.98
C LEU A 156 9.63 8.29 -9.23
N VAL A 157 8.36 8.28 -9.61
CA VAL A 157 7.31 9.04 -8.94
C VAL A 157 6.37 8.06 -8.27
N ILE A 158 5.86 8.43 -7.11
CA ILE A 158 4.82 7.70 -6.41
C ILE A 158 3.59 8.58 -6.24
N ARG A 159 2.43 8.05 -6.59
CA ARG A 159 1.16 8.68 -6.30
C ARG A 159 0.09 7.64 -6.04
N GLN A 160 -0.47 7.69 -4.84
CA GLN A 160 -1.39 6.67 -4.38
C GLN A 160 -2.38 7.25 -3.38
N PRO A 161 -3.60 7.60 -3.81
CA PRO A 161 -4.59 8.22 -2.92
C PRO A 161 -5.10 7.28 -1.82
N GLY A 162 -4.82 5.98 -1.93
CA GLY A 162 -5.32 4.96 -1.01
C GLY A 162 -4.54 4.78 0.28
N TYR A 163 -3.36 5.38 0.47
CA TYR A 163 -2.58 5.29 1.73
C TYR A 163 -1.56 6.45 1.87
N ASP A 164 -0.91 6.56 3.03
CA ASP A 164 0.18 7.53 3.28
C ASP A 164 1.49 7.11 2.60
N ILE A 165 1.93 7.89 1.62
CA ILE A 165 3.12 7.60 0.83
C ILE A 165 4.44 8.08 1.47
N SER A 166 4.42 8.67 2.67
CA SER A 166 5.61 9.26 3.32
C SER A 166 6.81 8.31 3.42
N ALA A 167 6.58 7.06 3.83
CA ALA A 167 7.60 6.03 3.91
C ALA A 167 8.17 5.68 2.52
N ALA A 168 7.30 5.54 1.53
CA ALA A 168 7.69 5.19 0.17
C ALA A 168 8.38 6.35 -0.59
N LEU A 169 8.09 7.61 -0.22
CA LEU A 169 8.85 8.78 -0.68
C LEU A 169 10.29 8.77 -0.13
N THR A 170 10.48 8.22 1.08
CA THR A 170 11.80 8.11 1.72
C THR A 170 12.57 6.92 1.15
N ASP A 171 11.93 5.76 1.07
CA ASP A 171 12.48 4.54 0.49
C ASP A 171 11.41 3.82 -0.35
N PRO A 172 11.50 3.88 -1.70
CA PRO A 172 10.57 3.19 -2.58
C PRO A 172 10.53 1.68 -2.36
N ASN A 173 11.59 1.07 -1.81
CA ASN A 173 11.64 -0.37 -1.61
C ASN A 173 10.59 -0.90 -0.63
N VAL A 174 10.01 -0.05 0.21
CA VAL A 174 8.92 -0.42 1.13
C VAL A 174 7.69 -0.94 0.36
N VAL A 175 7.44 -0.40 -0.84
CA VAL A 175 6.28 -0.75 -1.68
C VAL A 175 6.68 -1.23 -3.07
N PHE A 176 7.94 -1.06 -3.46
CA PHE A 176 8.50 -1.37 -4.77
C PHE A 176 9.96 -1.81 -4.61
N PRO A 177 10.25 -3.03 -4.11
CA PRO A 177 11.59 -3.52 -3.77
C PRO A 177 12.48 -3.84 -4.99
N TYR A 178 12.51 -2.95 -5.98
CA TYR A 178 13.21 -3.13 -7.25
C TYR A 178 14.72 -3.19 -7.08
N GLU A 179 15.29 -2.39 -6.16
CA GLU A 179 16.73 -2.41 -5.89
C GLU A 179 17.13 -3.69 -5.16
N ILE A 180 16.24 -4.23 -4.31
CA ILE A 180 16.45 -5.52 -3.64
C ILE A 180 16.49 -6.64 -4.69
N LEU A 181 15.53 -6.69 -5.62
CA LEU A 181 15.54 -7.67 -6.71
C LEU A 181 16.79 -7.54 -7.59
N THR A 182 17.19 -6.32 -7.94
CA THR A 182 18.44 -6.07 -8.69
C THR A 182 19.67 -6.53 -7.90
N LYS A 183 19.71 -6.32 -6.58
CA LYS A 183 20.79 -6.79 -5.72
C LYS A 183 20.84 -8.32 -5.65
N LEU A 184 19.69 -8.99 -5.54
CA LEU A 184 19.60 -10.44 -5.55
C LEU A 184 20.14 -11.03 -6.87
N LYS A 185 19.82 -10.37 -8.00
CA LYS A 185 20.38 -10.73 -9.32
C LYS A 185 21.90 -10.57 -9.32
N ASN A 186 22.40 -9.42 -8.90
CA ASN A 186 23.84 -9.11 -8.92
C ASN A 186 24.65 -10.04 -7.99
N ASN A 187 24.02 -10.56 -6.93
CA ASN A 187 24.61 -11.53 -6.02
C ASN A 187 24.41 -12.99 -6.47
N ASN A 188 23.93 -13.24 -7.70
CA ASN A 188 23.65 -14.57 -8.25
C ASN A 188 22.66 -15.42 -7.45
N LEU A 189 21.82 -14.79 -6.60
CA LEU A 189 20.75 -15.47 -5.86
C LEU A 189 19.52 -15.72 -6.74
N ILE A 190 19.32 -14.89 -7.77
CA ILE A 190 18.37 -15.11 -8.85
C ILE A 190 19.08 -15.01 -10.20
N LYS A 191 18.64 -15.79 -11.19
CA LYS A 191 19.29 -15.80 -12.52
C LYS A 191 19.17 -14.46 -13.22
N SER A 192 17.96 -13.91 -13.27
CA SER A 192 17.69 -12.63 -13.91
C SER A 192 16.35 -12.04 -13.47
N VAL A 193 16.13 -10.79 -13.86
CA VAL A 193 14.84 -10.10 -13.73
C VAL A 193 14.37 -9.66 -15.11
N THR A 194 13.09 -9.29 -15.23
CA THR A 194 12.54 -8.65 -16.43
C THR A 194 13.15 -7.28 -16.67
N ASP A 195 13.12 -6.79 -17.92
CA ASP A 195 13.63 -5.47 -18.29
C ASP A 195 12.85 -4.34 -17.64
N ASN A 196 11.58 -4.59 -17.32
CA ASN A 196 10.71 -3.70 -16.58
C ASN A 196 10.16 -4.39 -15.34
N PHE A 197 9.96 -3.61 -14.28
CA PHE A 197 9.07 -3.93 -13.17
C PHE A 197 7.80 -3.10 -13.30
N TYR A 198 6.73 -3.55 -12.64
CA TYR A 198 5.42 -2.99 -12.88
C TYR A 198 4.78 -2.49 -11.59
N SER A 199 4.03 -1.41 -11.70
CA SER A 199 3.20 -0.93 -10.61
C SER A 199 1.88 -0.39 -11.15
N PHE A 200 0.86 -0.35 -10.29
CA PHE A 200 -0.39 0.32 -10.57
C PHE A 200 -0.94 0.92 -9.29
N VAL A 201 -1.92 1.81 -9.45
CA VAL A 201 -2.63 2.42 -8.32
C VAL A 201 -3.62 1.41 -7.74
N GLY A 202 -3.28 0.77 -6.62
CA GLY A 202 -4.14 -0.16 -5.88
C GLY A 202 -5.52 0.36 -5.47
N ALA A 203 -5.71 1.68 -5.32
CA ALA A 203 -7.02 2.30 -5.12
C ALA A 203 -7.87 2.29 -6.42
N CYS A 204 -8.28 1.09 -6.85
CA CYS A 204 -8.94 0.85 -8.12
C CYS A 204 -10.14 -0.11 -8.00
N SER A 205 -10.97 -0.16 -9.05
CA SER A 205 -12.06 -1.12 -9.15
C SER A 205 -11.54 -2.55 -9.29
N GLN A 206 -11.78 -3.39 -8.26
CA GLN A 206 -11.44 -4.82 -8.29
C GLN A 206 -12.08 -5.56 -9.47
N SER A 207 -13.32 -5.22 -9.82
CA SER A 207 -14.01 -5.84 -10.96
C SER A 207 -13.31 -5.53 -12.28
N ASN A 208 -12.90 -4.28 -12.50
CA ASN A 208 -12.15 -3.91 -13.70
C ASN A 208 -10.74 -4.53 -13.70
N LEU A 209 -10.08 -4.60 -12.55
CA LEU A 209 -8.80 -5.27 -12.40
C LEU A 209 -8.92 -6.75 -12.80
N ILE A 210 -9.82 -7.51 -12.18
CA ILE A 210 -9.96 -8.96 -12.40
C ILE A 210 -10.43 -9.27 -13.82
N LYS A 211 -11.45 -8.56 -14.32
CA LYS A 211 -12.11 -8.92 -15.59
C LYS A 211 -11.43 -8.35 -16.83
N LYS A 212 -10.61 -7.29 -16.70
CA LYS A 212 -10.06 -6.56 -17.85
C LYS A 212 -8.55 -6.43 -17.80
N ALA A 213 -8.00 -5.86 -16.72
CA ALA A 213 -6.60 -5.48 -16.68
C ALA A 213 -5.66 -6.68 -16.38
N ALA A 214 -5.93 -7.41 -15.29
CA ALA A 214 -5.08 -8.52 -14.84
C ALA A 214 -4.85 -9.61 -15.90
N PRO A 215 -5.85 -10.04 -16.70
CA PRO A 215 -5.61 -11.02 -17.77
C PRO A 215 -4.56 -10.54 -18.78
N GLN A 216 -4.59 -9.28 -19.19
CA GLN A 216 -3.60 -8.70 -20.11
C GLN A 216 -2.20 -8.66 -19.47
N TRP A 217 -2.13 -8.39 -18.17
CA TRP A 217 -0.86 -8.37 -17.45
C TRP A 217 -0.25 -9.77 -17.34
N VAL A 218 -1.10 -10.79 -17.16
CA VAL A 218 -0.67 -12.20 -17.22
C VAL A 218 -0.06 -12.53 -18.58
N ASP A 219 -0.67 -12.10 -19.68
CA ASP A 219 -0.12 -12.29 -21.02
C ASP A 219 1.26 -11.63 -21.19
N ILE A 220 1.44 -10.43 -20.63
CA ILE A 220 2.76 -9.76 -20.59
C ILE A 220 3.77 -10.64 -19.85
N MET A 221 3.43 -11.14 -18.65
CA MET A 221 4.33 -11.99 -17.86
C MET A 221 4.69 -13.29 -18.60
N ILE A 222 3.70 -13.96 -19.19
CA ILE A 222 3.90 -15.19 -19.98
C ILE A 222 4.81 -14.92 -21.18
N SER A 223 4.57 -13.83 -21.92
CA SER A 223 5.38 -13.45 -23.08
C SER A 223 6.86 -13.21 -22.72
N GLN A 224 7.12 -12.73 -21.50
CA GLN A 224 8.45 -12.48 -20.99
C GLN A 224 9.14 -13.74 -20.42
N LYS A 225 8.44 -14.88 -20.42
CA LYS A 225 8.93 -16.18 -19.92
C LYS A 225 9.46 -16.07 -18.50
N VAL A 226 8.73 -15.37 -17.63
CA VAL A 226 9.08 -15.29 -16.21
C VAL A 226 8.71 -16.60 -15.53
N ASP A 227 9.55 -17.03 -14.60
CA ASP A 227 9.27 -18.21 -13.78
C ASP A 227 8.37 -17.87 -12.60
N GLY A 228 8.39 -16.60 -12.15
CA GLY A 228 7.56 -16.10 -11.05
C GLY A 228 7.47 -14.59 -11.00
N VAL A 229 6.41 -14.10 -10.34
CA VAL A 229 6.14 -12.68 -10.16
C VAL A 229 6.01 -12.40 -8.67
N LEU A 230 6.80 -11.46 -8.16
CA LEU A 230 6.62 -10.93 -6.82
C LEU A 230 5.45 -9.94 -6.82
N LEU A 231 4.37 -10.30 -6.13
CA LEU A 231 3.25 -9.39 -5.89
C LEU A 231 3.49 -8.62 -4.60
N VAL A 232 3.55 -7.29 -4.69
CA VAL A 232 3.87 -6.41 -3.57
C VAL A 232 2.64 -5.56 -3.22
N PRO A 233 1.89 -5.92 -2.16
CA PRO A 233 0.82 -5.08 -1.65
C PRO A 233 1.42 -3.86 -0.93
N ALA A 234 0.69 -2.75 -0.97
CA ALA A 234 1.03 -1.47 -0.34
C ALA A 234 -0.15 -0.97 0.49
#